data_AF-A0A4R8QI83-F1
#
_entry.id   AF-A0A4R8QI83-F1
#
_cell.length_a   1.000
_cell.length_b   1.000
_cell.length_c   1.000
_cell.angle_alpha   90.00
_cell.angle_beta   90.00
_cell.angle_gamma   90.00
#
_symmetry.space_group_name_H-M   'P 1'
#
loop_
_entity.id
_entity.type
_entity.pdbx_description
1 polymer ?
#
loop_
_entity_poly.entity_id
_entity_poly.type
_entity_poly.pdbx_seq_one_letter_code
_entity_poly.pdbx_strand_id
1 'polypeptide(L)'
;MSYLCQIRIRLTQWVLYLMLLQGAMSAVLPRQRRPVRSMQELGCTIGWSTGISGVNCYDGGGNLELSIEIQNDAEEKTIHRQWAKQRDPKRRTVTAREVMLSFWKEKSGLPLEDLRHVVYEDITNQESKDAVQYVQSKFRPWCDGQRCKAAYTETEAFQYLIDKSPHAKGSKRFVDEFTEFSNLFISSFEWAEVGRTPRLWLKVNLRGRDED
;
A
#
# COMPACT_ATOMS: atom_id res chain seq x y z
N MET A 1 -43.59 46.28 10.92
CA MET A 1 -42.77 45.19 10.34
C MET A 1 -43.67 44.02 10.04
N SER A 2 -43.85 43.72 8.75
CA SER A 2 -44.92 42.84 8.26
C SER A 2 -44.57 41.37 8.46
N TYR A 3 -45.55 40.56 8.88
CA TYR A 3 -45.46 39.10 9.10
C TYR A 3 -44.79 38.32 7.94
N LEU A 4 -44.92 38.82 6.72
CA LEU A 4 -44.29 38.26 5.51
C LEU A 4 -42.76 38.29 5.52
N CYS A 5 -42.14 39.23 6.26
CA CYS A 5 -40.68 39.36 6.33
C CYS A 5 -40.06 38.29 7.25
N GLN A 6 -40.73 37.94 8.36
CA GLN A 6 -40.26 36.90 9.29
C GLN A 6 -40.34 35.49 8.71
N ILE A 7 -41.35 35.21 7.86
CA ILE A 7 -41.51 33.90 7.20
C ILE A 7 -40.39 33.66 6.19
N ARG A 8 -40.00 34.68 5.40
CA ARG A 8 -38.92 34.57 4.42
C ARG A 8 -37.55 34.30 5.08
N ILE A 9 -37.27 34.94 6.22
CA ILE A 9 -36.00 34.75 6.95
C ILE A 9 -35.92 33.34 7.55
N ARG A 10 -37.03 32.79 8.05
CA ARG A 10 -37.04 31.41 8.55
C ARG A 10 -36.83 30.40 7.43
N LEU A 11 -37.53 30.55 6.29
CA LEU A 11 -37.39 29.65 5.14
C LEU A 11 -35.95 29.60 4.59
N THR A 12 -35.25 30.73 4.50
CA THR A 12 -33.85 30.74 4.05
C THR A 12 -32.89 30.09 5.06
N GLN A 13 -33.16 30.21 6.37
CA GLN A 13 -32.38 29.53 7.41
C GLN A 13 -32.56 28.01 7.38
N TRP A 14 -33.78 27.52 7.14
CA TRP A 14 -34.05 26.08 7.01
C TRP A 14 -33.37 25.47 5.78
N VAL A 15 -33.37 26.18 4.65
CA VAL A 15 -32.71 25.74 3.42
C VAL A 15 -31.18 25.69 3.59
N LEU A 16 -30.58 26.67 4.28
CA LEU A 16 -29.14 26.64 4.60
C LEU A 16 -28.78 25.46 5.53
N TYR A 17 -29.63 25.15 6.51
CA TYR A 17 -29.42 24.00 7.41
C TYR A 17 -29.49 22.66 6.66
N LEU A 18 -30.42 22.52 5.70
CA LEU A 18 -30.55 21.35 4.84
C LEU A 18 -29.35 21.19 3.89
N MET A 19 -28.80 22.28 3.34
CA MET A 19 -27.60 22.23 2.51
C MET A 19 -26.34 21.89 3.33
N LEU A 20 -26.23 22.38 4.57
CA LEU A 20 -25.11 22.05 5.47
C LEU A 20 -25.16 20.59 5.94
N LEU A 21 -26.36 20.02 6.13
CA LEU A 21 -26.53 18.60 6.45
C LEU A 21 -26.20 17.67 5.27
N GLN A 22 -26.45 18.09 4.03
CA GLN A 22 -26.04 17.33 2.83
C GLN A 22 -24.52 17.37 2.59
N GLY A 23 -23.82 18.43 3.02
CA GLY A 23 -22.37 18.53 2.94
C GLY A 23 -21.62 17.60 3.90
N ALA A 24 -22.27 17.13 4.97
CA ALA A 24 -21.64 16.32 6.02
C ALA A 24 -21.67 14.79 5.75
N MET A 25 -22.38 14.32 4.71
CA MET A 25 -22.50 12.89 4.39
C MET A 25 -21.82 12.47 3.09
N SER A 26 -20.82 13.23 2.62
CA SER A 26 -19.75 12.63 1.80
C SER A 26 -18.77 11.88 2.70
N ALA A 27 -19.29 11.01 3.57
CA ALA A 27 -18.48 9.96 4.15
C ALA A 27 -18.03 9.12 2.95
N VAL A 28 -16.74 9.20 2.61
CA VAL A 28 -16.11 8.29 1.65
C VAL A 28 -16.41 6.89 2.16
N LEU A 29 -17.42 6.24 1.60
CA LEU A 29 -17.74 4.86 1.94
C LEU A 29 -16.44 4.08 1.80
N PRO A 30 -16.01 3.33 2.85
CA PRO A 30 -14.79 2.56 2.76
C PRO A 30 -14.89 1.70 1.51
N ARG A 31 -13.89 1.84 0.62
CA ARG A 31 -13.86 1.14 -0.65
C ARG A 31 -14.09 -0.34 -0.36
N GLN A 32 -15.13 -0.92 -0.95
CA GLN A 32 -15.43 -2.33 -0.72
C GLN A 32 -14.21 -3.16 -1.16
N ARG A 33 -13.73 -4.01 -0.25
CA ARG A 33 -12.64 -4.94 -0.54
C ARG A 33 -13.06 -5.90 -1.65
N ARG A 34 -12.08 -6.33 -2.44
CA ARG A 34 -12.27 -7.27 -3.54
C ARG A 34 -11.26 -8.41 -3.44
N PRO A 35 -11.52 -9.59 -4.00
CA PRO A 35 -10.53 -10.65 -4.05
C PRO A 35 -9.32 -10.26 -4.92
N VAL A 36 -8.17 -10.88 -4.65
CA VAL A 36 -7.00 -10.82 -5.51
C VAL A 36 -7.25 -11.68 -6.75
N ARG A 37 -7.18 -11.05 -7.93
CA ARG A 37 -7.24 -11.71 -9.23
C ARG A 37 -6.03 -12.61 -9.43
N SER A 38 -6.21 -13.71 -10.13
CA SER A 38 -5.15 -14.61 -10.59
C SER A 38 -4.26 -13.98 -11.66
N MET A 39 -3.07 -14.55 -11.92
CA MET A 39 -2.15 -14.01 -12.92
C MET A 39 -2.78 -14.02 -14.31
N GLN A 40 -3.55 -15.07 -14.61
CA GLN A 40 -4.31 -15.19 -15.86
C GLN A 40 -5.33 -14.06 -16.02
N GLU A 41 -6.13 -13.77 -14.99
CA GLU A 41 -7.12 -12.68 -15.01
C GLU A 41 -6.48 -11.29 -15.11
N LEU A 42 -5.23 -11.16 -14.65
CA LEU A 42 -4.43 -9.94 -14.78
C LEU A 42 -3.74 -9.83 -16.14
N GLY A 43 -3.83 -10.85 -17.01
CA GLY A 43 -3.09 -10.89 -18.27
C GLY A 43 -1.58 -10.89 -18.04
N CYS A 44 -1.12 -11.50 -16.95
CA CYS A 44 0.29 -11.57 -16.57
C CYS A 44 0.91 -12.93 -16.92
N THR A 45 2.16 -12.90 -17.38
CA THR A 45 3.00 -14.07 -17.62
C THR A 45 4.24 -14.02 -16.74
N ILE A 46 4.67 -15.19 -16.28
CA ILE A 46 5.85 -15.34 -15.42
C ILE A 46 6.99 -15.91 -16.27
N GLY A 47 8.07 -15.15 -16.41
CA GLY A 47 9.34 -15.62 -16.96
C GLY A 47 10.06 -16.49 -15.94
N TRP A 48 10.50 -17.67 -16.38
CA TRP A 48 11.14 -18.66 -15.51
C TRP A 48 12.58 -18.25 -15.20
N SER A 49 12.90 -18.11 -13.91
CA SER A 49 14.27 -18.15 -13.40
C SER A 49 14.29 -18.70 -11.98
N THR A 50 15.37 -19.38 -11.60
CA THR A 50 15.61 -19.82 -10.22
C THR A 50 15.89 -18.61 -9.34
N GLY A 51 15.01 -18.34 -8.37
CA GLY A 51 15.15 -17.26 -7.40
C GLY A 51 14.28 -16.04 -7.73
N ILE A 52 14.60 -15.32 -8.81
CA ILE A 52 13.90 -14.06 -9.16
C ILE A 52 13.07 -14.27 -10.41
N SER A 53 11.76 -14.04 -10.32
CA SER A 53 10.86 -14.13 -11.47
C SER A 53 10.60 -12.76 -12.07
N GLY A 54 10.80 -12.64 -13.38
CA GLY A 54 10.29 -11.51 -14.14
C GLY A 54 8.82 -11.75 -14.49
N VAL A 55 7.93 -10.83 -14.13
CA VAL A 55 6.51 -10.89 -14.48
C VAL A 55 6.17 -9.74 -15.42
N ASN A 56 5.50 -10.07 -16.52
CA ASN A 56 5.03 -9.10 -17.50
C ASN A 56 3.52 -9.18 -17.61
N CYS A 57 2.83 -8.05 -17.50
CA CYS A 57 1.38 -7.95 -17.64
C CYS A 57 1.02 -7.08 -18.83
N TYR A 58 -0.02 -7.47 -19.55
CA TYR A 58 -0.43 -6.86 -20.81
C TYR A 58 -1.83 -6.25 -20.69
N ASP A 59 -2.04 -5.12 -21.36
CA ASP A 59 -3.38 -4.51 -21.47
C ASP A 59 -4.30 -5.33 -22.38
N GLY A 60 -5.59 -4.96 -22.45
CA GLY A 60 -6.57 -5.62 -23.33
C GLY A 60 -6.25 -5.53 -24.83
N GLY A 61 -5.29 -4.69 -25.24
CA GLY A 61 -4.76 -4.61 -26.61
C GLY A 61 -3.48 -5.42 -26.81
N GLY A 62 -3.03 -6.18 -25.82
CA GLY A 62 -1.80 -7.00 -25.88
C GLY A 62 -0.50 -6.21 -25.70
N ASN A 63 -0.55 -4.94 -25.29
CA ASN A 63 0.66 -4.15 -25.06
C ASN A 63 1.18 -4.35 -23.65
N LEU A 64 2.51 -4.41 -23.48
CA LEU A 64 3.13 -4.46 -22.16
C LEU A 64 2.69 -3.25 -21.32
N GLU A 65 1.99 -3.53 -20.22
CA GLU A 65 1.46 -2.53 -19.31
C GLU A 65 2.35 -2.38 -18.06
N LEU A 66 2.80 -3.50 -17.50
CA LEU A 66 3.62 -3.56 -16.29
C LEU A 66 4.67 -4.66 -16.44
N SER A 67 5.90 -4.35 -16.05
CA SER A 67 6.97 -5.32 -15.87
C SER A 67 7.50 -5.21 -14.44
N ILE A 68 7.75 -6.34 -13.77
CA ILE A 68 8.09 -6.37 -12.35
C ILE A 68 8.99 -7.59 -12.06
N GLU A 69 10.01 -7.40 -11.23
CA GLU A 69 10.83 -8.51 -10.71
C GLU A 69 10.47 -8.80 -9.27
N ILE A 70 10.10 -10.06 -9.03
CA ILE A 70 9.52 -10.55 -7.78
C ILE A 70 10.19 -11.86 -7.39
N GLN A 71 10.42 -12.02 -6.10
CA GLN A 71 10.83 -13.28 -5.48
C GLN A 71 9.89 -13.57 -4.31
N ASN A 72 9.53 -14.82 -4.11
CA ASN A 72 8.85 -15.26 -2.89
C ASN A 72 9.80 -16.12 -2.05
N ASP A 73 9.65 -15.99 -0.74
CA ASP A 73 10.22 -16.86 0.27
C ASP A 73 9.04 -17.40 1.10
N ALA A 74 8.67 -18.65 0.83
CA ALA A 74 7.53 -19.27 1.51
C ALA A 74 7.86 -19.64 2.96
N GLU A 75 9.12 -19.97 3.25
CA GLU A 75 9.59 -20.31 4.60
C GLU A 75 9.49 -19.08 5.51
N GLU A 76 9.99 -17.95 5.04
CA GLU A 76 9.94 -16.67 5.77
C GLU A 76 8.62 -15.92 5.58
N LYS A 77 7.61 -16.50 4.91
CA LYS A 77 6.32 -15.85 4.62
C LYS A 77 6.48 -14.44 4.00
N THR A 78 7.46 -14.30 3.11
CA THR A 78 7.92 -13.01 2.58
C THR A 78 7.82 -12.93 1.06
N ILE A 79 7.42 -11.78 0.54
CA ILE A 79 7.56 -11.45 -0.88
C ILE A 79 8.50 -10.26 -1.07
N HIS A 80 9.49 -10.43 -1.92
CA HIS A 80 10.46 -9.41 -2.31
C HIS A 80 10.08 -8.84 -3.67
N ARG A 81 10.11 -7.52 -3.80
CA ARG A 81 9.98 -6.82 -5.08
C ARG A 81 11.25 -6.03 -5.35
N GLN A 82 11.96 -6.38 -6.41
CA GLN A 82 13.19 -5.69 -6.80
C GLN A 82 12.91 -4.38 -7.52
N TRP A 83 12.09 -4.43 -8.55
CA TRP A 83 11.65 -3.23 -9.25
C TRP A 83 10.30 -3.47 -9.91
N ALA A 84 9.61 -2.38 -10.23
CA ALA A 84 8.40 -2.40 -11.04
C ALA A 84 8.39 -1.20 -11.99
N LYS A 85 8.07 -1.44 -13.25
CA LYS A 85 7.94 -0.41 -14.29
C LYS A 85 6.56 -0.49 -14.92
N GLN A 86 5.75 0.52 -14.64
CA GLN A 86 4.45 0.72 -15.27
C GLN A 86 4.62 1.60 -16.52
N ARG A 87 4.07 1.18 -17.67
CA ARG A 87 4.14 1.95 -18.93
C ARG A 87 3.44 3.31 -18.81
N ASP A 88 2.18 3.31 -18.35
CA ASP A 88 1.41 4.53 -18.07
C ASP A 88 0.76 4.43 -16.69
N PRO A 89 1.32 5.08 -15.66
CA PRO A 89 0.75 5.12 -14.32
C PRO A 89 -0.66 5.72 -14.26
N LYS A 90 -1.06 6.59 -15.19
CA LYS A 90 -2.37 7.26 -15.17
C LYS A 90 -3.47 6.40 -15.79
N ARG A 91 -3.12 5.50 -16.70
CA ARG A 91 -4.06 4.61 -17.42
C ARG A 91 -3.68 3.14 -17.23
N ARG A 92 -3.74 2.69 -15.98
CA ARG A 92 -3.40 1.33 -15.58
C ARG A 92 -4.65 0.50 -15.27
N THR A 93 -4.70 -0.74 -15.77
CA THR A 93 -5.68 -1.78 -15.48
C THR A 93 -5.17 -2.78 -14.44
N VAL A 94 -3.85 -2.88 -14.28
CA VAL A 94 -3.16 -3.67 -13.25
C VAL A 94 -2.26 -2.80 -12.39
N THR A 95 -1.87 -3.32 -11.22
CA THR A 95 -0.95 -2.60 -10.33
C THR A 95 0.10 -3.55 -9.80
N ALA A 96 1.33 -3.06 -9.59
CA ALA A 96 2.41 -3.84 -9.00
C ALA A 96 2.00 -4.56 -7.70
N ARG A 97 1.21 -3.89 -6.86
CA ARG A 97 0.69 -4.49 -5.63
C ARG A 97 -0.18 -5.72 -5.88
N GLU A 98 -1.12 -5.64 -6.81
CA GLU A 98 -2.02 -6.77 -7.11
C GLU A 98 -1.25 -7.92 -7.75
N VAL A 99 -0.29 -7.61 -8.63
CA VAL A 99 0.56 -8.61 -9.29
C VAL A 99 1.44 -9.34 -8.27
N MET A 100 1.98 -8.64 -7.27
CA MET A 100 2.73 -9.25 -6.18
C MET A 100 1.87 -10.27 -5.41
N LEU A 101 0.64 -9.89 -5.03
CA LEU A 101 -0.25 -10.79 -4.30
C LEU A 101 -0.68 -11.97 -5.16
N SER A 102 -0.99 -11.73 -6.43
CA SER A 102 -1.30 -12.80 -7.38
C SER A 102 -0.13 -13.77 -7.57
N PHE A 103 1.09 -13.25 -7.64
CA PHE A 103 2.31 -14.05 -7.71
C PHE A 103 2.50 -14.90 -6.44
N TRP A 104 2.29 -14.34 -5.25
CA TRP A 104 2.32 -15.09 -3.98
C TRP A 104 1.34 -16.27 -4.02
N LYS A 105 0.09 -16.01 -4.41
CA LYS A 105 -0.96 -17.03 -4.51
C LYS A 105 -0.59 -18.17 -5.46
N GLU A 106 0.14 -17.86 -6.54
CA GLU A 106 0.52 -18.86 -7.54
C GLU A 106 1.82 -19.61 -7.20
N LYS A 107 2.80 -18.97 -6.54
CA LYS A 107 4.16 -19.52 -6.38
C LYS A 107 4.55 -19.93 -4.96
N SER A 108 3.88 -19.42 -3.93
CA SER A 108 4.26 -19.74 -2.54
C SER A 108 3.78 -21.12 -2.09
N GLY A 109 2.68 -21.62 -2.67
CA GLY A 109 1.97 -22.79 -2.14
C GLY A 109 1.23 -22.51 -0.82
N LEU A 110 1.17 -21.25 -0.38
CA LEU A 110 0.54 -20.80 0.86
C LEU A 110 -0.67 -19.89 0.57
N PRO A 111 -1.65 -19.82 1.49
CA PRO A 111 -2.73 -18.85 1.41
C PRO A 111 -2.20 -17.39 1.47
N LEU A 112 -2.98 -16.43 0.98
CA LEU A 112 -2.58 -15.01 1.02
C LEU A 112 -2.55 -14.46 2.44
N GLU A 113 -3.43 -14.97 3.28
CA GLU A 113 -3.55 -14.71 4.71
C GLU A 113 -2.27 -15.08 5.47
N ASP A 114 -1.42 -15.94 4.91
CA ASP A 114 -0.14 -16.33 5.50
C ASP A 114 0.99 -15.38 5.19
N LEU A 115 0.84 -14.44 4.26
CA LEU A 115 1.89 -13.46 3.98
C LEU A 115 2.15 -12.59 5.22
N ARG A 116 3.41 -12.51 5.66
CA ARG A 116 3.82 -11.72 6.84
C ARG A 116 4.71 -10.55 6.48
N HIS A 117 5.43 -10.62 5.37
CA HIS A 117 6.35 -9.56 5.01
C HIS A 117 6.31 -9.21 3.52
N VAL A 118 6.40 -7.91 3.24
CA VAL A 118 6.65 -7.39 1.89
C VAL A 118 7.94 -6.59 1.95
N VAL A 119 8.95 -7.00 1.19
CA VAL A 119 10.22 -6.28 1.10
C VAL A 119 10.31 -5.57 -0.25
N TYR A 120 10.43 -4.25 -0.21
CA TYR A 120 10.81 -3.46 -1.37
C TYR A 120 12.32 -3.30 -1.34
N GLU A 121 12.99 -3.99 -2.26
CA GLU A 121 14.43 -3.89 -2.42
C GLU A 121 14.79 -2.61 -3.15
N ASP A 122 15.97 -2.07 -2.83
CA ASP A 122 16.57 -0.90 -3.49
C ASP A 122 15.53 0.19 -3.79
N ILE A 123 14.92 0.77 -2.74
CA ILE A 123 13.92 1.83 -2.90
C ILE A 123 14.57 3.05 -3.56
N THR A 124 14.53 3.08 -4.88
CA THR A 124 15.27 4.05 -5.70
C THR A 124 14.58 5.41 -5.78
N ASN A 125 13.28 5.49 -5.50
CA ASN A 125 12.54 6.75 -5.56
C ASN A 125 12.94 7.69 -4.41
N GLN A 126 13.20 8.95 -4.75
CA GLN A 126 13.68 9.94 -3.80
C GLN A 126 12.69 10.17 -2.64
N GLU A 127 11.38 10.20 -2.92
CA GLU A 127 10.36 10.43 -1.90
C GLU A 127 10.39 9.39 -0.76
N SER A 128 10.60 8.10 -1.07
CA SER A 128 10.71 7.08 -0.03
C SER A 128 12.02 7.19 0.73
N LYS A 129 13.12 7.52 0.06
CA LYS A 129 14.43 7.76 0.70
C LYS A 129 14.34 8.93 1.68
N ASP A 130 13.77 10.05 1.24
CA ASP A 130 13.60 11.27 2.05
C ASP A 130 12.69 11.00 3.25
N ALA A 131 11.58 10.26 3.06
CA ALA A 131 10.68 9.91 4.14
C ALA A 131 11.38 9.09 5.23
N VAL A 132 12.15 8.07 4.82
CA VAL A 132 12.94 7.22 5.73
C VAL A 132 14.00 8.06 6.48
N GLN A 133 14.74 8.90 5.77
CA GLN A 133 15.75 9.79 6.36
C GLN A 133 15.15 10.78 7.35
N TYR A 134 14.00 11.37 7.01
CA TYR A 134 13.29 12.27 7.88
C TYR A 134 12.83 11.55 9.15
N VAL A 135 12.26 10.35 9.03
CA VAL A 135 11.81 9.60 10.20
C VAL A 135 12.96 9.22 11.11
N GLN A 136 14.06 8.72 10.54
CA GLN A 136 15.27 8.37 11.28
C GLN A 136 15.83 9.59 12.05
N SER A 137 15.91 10.76 11.40
CA SER A 137 16.48 11.96 12.02
C SER A 137 15.55 12.64 13.03
N LYS A 138 14.25 12.75 12.71
CA LYS A 138 13.27 13.53 13.48
C LYS A 138 12.72 12.77 14.68
N PHE A 139 12.33 11.51 14.48
CA PHE A 139 11.59 10.74 15.48
C PHE A 139 12.47 9.76 16.25
N ARG A 140 13.71 9.51 15.78
CA ARG A 140 14.69 8.59 16.40
C ARG A 140 14.08 7.22 16.73
N PRO A 141 13.52 6.52 15.72
CA PRO A 141 13.00 5.17 15.90
C PRO A 141 14.07 4.22 16.46
N TRP A 142 13.65 3.06 16.96
CA TRP A 142 14.59 2.02 17.37
C TRP A 142 15.46 1.60 16.17
N CYS A 143 16.78 1.51 16.38
CA CYS A 143 17.74 1.00 15.41
C CYS A 143 18.76 0.08 16.09
N ASP A 144 19.13 -1.02 15.44
CA ASP A 144 20.11 -2.01 15.94
C ASP A 144 21.51 -1.89 15.32
N GLY A 145 21.76 -0.81 14.58
CA GLY A 145 23.02 -0.56 13.89
C GLY A 145 23.08 -1.14 12.47
N GLN A 146 22.06 -1.89 12.04
CA GLN A 146 21.89 -2.39 10.68
C GLN A 146 20.54 -1.99 10.07
N ARG A 147 19.49 -1.99 10.88
CA ARG A 147 18.14 -1.57 10.50
C ARG A 147 17.52 -0.67 11.55
N CYS A 148 16.56 0.11 11.11
CA CYS A 148 15.67 0.89 11.96
C CYS A 148 14.24 0.40 11.80
N LYS A 149 13.40 0.62 12.81
CA LYS A 149 12.00 0.18 12.85
C LYS A 149 11.09 1.27 13.38
N ALA A 150 10.02 1.56 12.65
CA ALA A 150 8.87 2.30 13.16
C ALA A 150 7.68 1.35 13.35
N ALA A 151 7.28 1.14 14.60
CA ALA A 151 6.12 0.30 14.94
C ALA A 151 4.80 1.07 14.75
N TYR A 152 3.68 0.37 14.57
CA TYR A 152 2.36 1.01 14.45
C TYR A 152 1.99 1.84 15.68
N THR A 153 2.51 1.48 16.85
CA THR A 153 2.35 2.19 18.12
C THR A 153 3.12 3.51 18.17
N GLU A 154 4.14 3.68 17.33
CA GLU A 154 4.88 4.94 17.14
C GLU A 154 4.14 5.81 16.11
N THR A 155 2.94 6.26 16.48
CA THR A 155 1.93 6.77 15.54
C THR A 155 2.46 7.86 14.60
N GLU A 156 3.28 8.80 15.08
CA GLU A 156 3.80 9.89 14.24
C GLU A 156 4.80 9.40 13.18
N ALA A 157 5.81 8.63 13.59
CA ALA A 157 6.83 8.08 12.68
C ALA A 157 6.19 7.15 11.66
N PHE A 158 5.32 6.26 12.13
CA PHE A 158 4.62 5.28 11.31
C PHE A 158 3.68 5.96 10.29
N GLN A 159 2.88 6.92 10.75
CA GLN A 159 1.95 7.64 9.87
C GLN A 159 2.70 8.51 8.86
N TYR A 160 3.81 9.13 9.26
CA TYR A 160 4.65 9.91 8.34
C TYR A 160 5.17 9.05 7.18
N LEU A 161 5.63 7.82 7.45
CA LEU A 161 6.03 6.90 6.38
C LEU A 161 4.87 6.61 5.43
N ILE A 162 3.67 6.31 5.94
CA ILE A 162 2.48 6.06 5.11
C ILE A 162 2.14 7.27 4.23
N ASP A 163 2.26 8.48 4.77
CA ASP A 163 1.86 9.69 4.05
C ASP A 163 2.88 10.13 3.00
N LYS A 164 4.17 9.91 3.27
CA LYS A 164 5.29 10.46 2.47
C LYS A 164 6.04 9.45 1.63
N SER A 165 5.98 8.16 1.94
CA SER A 165 6.62 7.11 1.14
C SER A 165 5.60 6.43 0.22
N PRO A 166 5.73 6.54 -1.12
CA PRO A 166 4.88 5.80 -2.06
C PRO A 166 4.85 4.29 -1.82
N HIS A 167 5.95 3.71 -1.33
CA HIS A 167 6.04 2.29 -0.97
C HIS A 167 5.17 1.94 0.24
N ALA A 168 5.29 2.69 1.33
CA ALA A 168 4.48 2.48 2.53
C ALA A 168 2.99 2.75 2.24
N LYS A 169 2.68 3.84 1.51
CA LYS A 169 1.33 4.16 1.04
C LYS A 169 0.73 3.07 0.16
N GLY A 170 1.54 2.57 -0.78
CA GLY A 170 1.18 1.46 -1.64
C GLY A 170 0.88 0.19 -0.85
N SER A 171 1.67 -0.05 0.21
CA SER A 171 1.44 -1.20 1.07
C SER A 171 0.19 -1.12 1.92
N LYS A 172 -0.13 0.06 2.46
CA LYS A 172 -1.40 0.27 3.18
C LYS A 172 -2.61 -0.11 2.32
N ARG A 173 -2.53 0.16 1.01
CA ARG A 173 -3.59 -0.23 0.06
C ARG A 173 -3.73 -1.75 -0.13
N PHE A 174 -2.74 -2.58 0.20
CA PHE A 174 -2.94 -4.03 0.21
C PHE A 174 -4.08 -4.41 1.18
N VAL A 175 -3.95 -3.93 2.42
CA VAL A 175 -4.88 -4.23 3.53
C VAL A 175 -6.26 -3.59 3.31
N ASP A 176 -6.28 -2.39 2.72
CA ASP A 176 -7.51 -1.64 2.51
C ASP A 176 -8.28 -2.11 1.26
N GLU A 177 -7.62 -2.68 0.24
CA GLU A 177 -8.27 -3.03 -1.04
C GLU A 177 -8.65 -4.52 -1.17
N PHE A 178 -7.95 -5.44 -0.52
CA PHE A 178 -8.10 -6.88 -0.78
C PHE A 178 -8.77 -7.65 0.37
N THR A 179 -9.70 -8.54 0.03
CA THR A 179 -10.51 -9.28 1.00
C THR A 179 -9.66 -10.23 1.85
N GLU A 180 -8.69 -10.90 1.26
CA GLU A 180 -7.76 -11.85 1.90
C GLU A 180 -6.91 -11.18 3.01
N PHE A 181 -6.82 -9.85 3.00
CA PHE A 181 -6.07 -9.07 3.99
C PHE A 181 -6.99 -8.40 5.02
N SER A 182 -8.28 -8.74 5.07
CA SER A 182 -9.24 -8.08 5.97
C SER A 182 -8.90 -8.21 7.45
N ASN A 183 -8.28 -9.33 7.85
CA ASN A 183 -7.84 -9.57 9.22
C ASN A 183 -6.39 -9.12 9.48
N LEU A 184 -5.68 -8.62 8.47
CA LEU A 184 -4.30 -8.18 8.62
C LEU A 184 -4.23 -6.66 8.83
N PHE A 185 -3.12 -6.21 9.42
CA PHE A 185 -2.72 -4.82 9.46
C PHE A 185 -1.20 -4.70 9.33
N ILE A 186 -0.71 -3.50 8.99
CA ILE A 186 0.73 -3.24 8.98
C ILE A 186 1.17 -2.98 10.43
N SER A 187 2.00 -3.85 10.98
CA SER A 187 2.47 -3.77 12.37
C SER A 187 3.73 -2.92 12.52
N SER A 188 4.57 -2.87 11.49
CA SER A 188 5.75 -2.01 11.47
C SER A 188 6.33 -1.83 10.08
N PHE A 189 7.09 -0.75 9.92
CA PHE A 189 8.04 -0.58 8.83
C PHE A 189 9.45 -0.78 9.36
N GLU A 190 10.27 -1.53 8.63
CA GLU A 190 11.70 -1.68 8.88
C GLU A 190 12.48 -1.26 7.63
N TRP A 191 13.65 -0.67 7.81
CA TRP A 191 14.51 -0.27 6.70
C TRP A 191 15.98 -0.35 7.08
N ALA A 192 16.84 -0.43 6.07
CA ALA A 192 18.29 -0.40 6.24
C ALA A 192 18.72 0.95 6.83
N GLU A 193 19.61 0.97 7.83
CA GLU A 193 20.07 2.23 8.41
C GLU A 193 20.75 3.11 7.35
N VAL A 194 20.26 4.34 7.20
CA VAL A 194 20.79 5.28 6.21
C VAL A 194 22.23 5.66 6.55
N GLY A 195 23.12 5.59 5.55
CA GLY A 195 24.54 5.92 5.68
C GLY A 195 25.43 4.73 6.07
N ARG A 196 24.83 3.58 6.41
CA ARG A 196 25.58 2.34 6.72
C ARG A 196 25.47 1.27 5.65
N THR A 197 24.44 1.32 4.82
CA THR A 197 24.19 0.33 3.78
C THR A 197 24.19 0.99 2.40
N PRO A 198 24.79 0.35 1.37
CA PRO A 198 24.83 0.92 0.02
C PRO A 198 23.47 0.88 -0.69
N ARG A 199 22.54 0.04 -0.22
CA ARG A 199 21.20 -0.12 -0.77
C ARG A 199 20.17 0.01 0.34
N LEU A 200 19.25 0.95 0.17
CA LEU A 200 18.15 1.15 1.10
C LEU A 200 16.99 0.24 0.69
N TRP A 201 16.57 -0.65 1.59
CA TRP A 201 15.35 -1.45 1.45
C TRP A 201 14.28 -0.98 2.44
N LEU A 202 13.02 -1.29 2.14
CA LEU A 202 11.89 -1.06 3.04
C LEU A 202 11.09 -2.36 3.20
N LYS A 203 11.11 -2.94 4.39
CA LYS A 203 10.31 -4.10 4.79
C LYS A 203 9.02 -3.62 5.47
N VAL A 204 7.91 -4.13 5.01
CA VAL A 204 6.58 -3.93 5.60
C VAL A 204 6.19 -5.22 6.31
N ASN A 205 5.90 -5.11 7.60
CA ASN A 205 5.50 -6.24 8.42
C ASN A 205 3.99 -6.24 8.60
N LEU A 206 3.38 -7.40 8.39
CA LEU A 206 1.95 -7.65 8.52
C LEU A 206 1.71 -8.54 9.73
N ARG A 207 0.61 -8.30 10.46
CA ARG A 207 0.19 -9.10 11.61
C ARG A 207 -1.33 -9.33 11.58
N GLY A 208 -1.78 -10.46 12.10
CA GLY A 208 -3.19 -10.72 12.37
C GLY A 208 -3.72 -9.79 13.48
N ARG A 209 -4.94 -9.28 13.33
CA ARG A 209 -5.59 -8.46 14.37
C ARG A 209 -5.92 -9.24 15.64
N ASP A 210 -6.01 -10.55 15.51
CA ASP A 210 -6.20 -11.54 16.57
C ASP A 210 -4.91 -11.95 17.27
N GLU A 211 -3.76 -11.54 16.75
CA GLU A 211 -2.45 -11.84 17.34
C GLU A 211 -2.00 -10.77 18.35
N ASP A 212 -2.71 -9.65 18.50
CA ASP A 212 -2.39 -8.51 19.39
C ASP A 212 -2.81 -8.70 20.85
#